data_AF-A0A1F8TLU1-F1
#
_entry.id   AF-A0A1F8TLU1-F1
#
_cell.length_a   1.000
_cell.length_b   1.000
_cell.length_c   1.000
_cell.angle_alpha   90.00
_cell.angle_beta   90.00
_cell.angle_gamma   90.00
#
_symmetry.space_group_name_H-M   'P 1'
#
loop_
_entity.id
_entity.type
_entity.pdbx_description
1 polymer ?
#
loop_
_entity_poly.entity_id
_entity_poly.type
_entity_poly.pdbx_seq_one_letter_code
_entity_poly.pdbx_strand_id
1 'polypeptide(L)'
;MQEAALAEAGAYLGRDDLVQVARESALRYLAPIIDSGFDLPTIQPDGVASALLGVERLAVTTGERRFEELAERARAWFDGRDRVGRPIYDRAAGKVCDGIDAGVSNDHSGAESNIAGAQALLPELARTSRSQASAIERQLPPLLFRAPSYPSSIRGTVMGPADSA
;
A
#
# COMPACT_ATOMS: atom_id res chain seq x y z
N MET A 1 8.20 2.45 8.61
CA MET A 1 8.70 3.56 7.76
C MET A 1 10.21 3.55 7.55
N GLN A 2 11.03 3.33 8.59
CA GLN A 2 12.49 3.36 8.45
C GLN A 2 13.04 2.37 7.42
N GLU A 3 12.61 1.10 7.45
CA GLU A 3 13.10 0.06 6.55
C GLU A 3 12.80 0.39 5.09
N ALA A 4 11.58 0.86 4.81
CA ALA A 4 11.19 1.28 3.46
C ALA A 4 12.07 2.44 2.97
N ALA A 5 12.24 3.48 3.80
CA ALA A 5 13.05 4.64 3.44
C ALA A 5 14.52 4.27 3.17
N LEU A 6 15.12 3.42 4.01
CA LEU A 6 16.49 2.96 3.84
C LEU A 6 16.65 2.04 2.62
N ALA A 7 15.69 1.14 2.38
CA ALA A 7 15.71 0.26 1.22
C ALA A 7 15.60 1.05 -0.10
N GLU A 8 14.64 1.97 -0.20
CA GLU A 8 14.43 2.80 -1.40
C GLU A 8 15.60 3.75 -1.65
N ALA A 9 16.01 4.52 -0.64
CA ALA A 9 17.11 5.47 -0.78
C ALA A 9 18.44 4.74 -1.04
N GLY A 10 18.67 3.62 -0.37
CA GLY A 10 19.84 2.76 -0.58
C GLY A 10 19.93 2.28 -2.03
N ALA A 11 18.84 1.72 -2.56
CA ALA A 11 18.78 1.27 -3.94
C ALA A 11 18.98 2.43 -4.93
N TYR A 12 18.33 3.58 -4.71
CA TYR A 12 18.44 4.75 -5.58
C TYR A 12 19.85 5.35 -5.60
N LEU A 13 20.54 5.36 -4.46
CA LEU A 13 21.87 5.97 -4.30
C LEU A 13 23.03 4.97 -4.53
N GLY A 14 22.75 3.70 -4.83
CA GLY A 14 23.78 2.65 -4.93
C GLY A 14 24.50 2.38 -3.60
N ARG A 15 23.77 2.50 -2.49
CA ARG A 15 24.26 2.32 -1.12
C ARG A 15 23.74 1.01 -0.53
N ASP A 16 24.38 -0.09 -0.94
CA ASP A 16 24.03 -1.45 -0.51
C ASP A 16 24.03 -1.63 1.01
N ASP A 17 24.88 -0.89 1.73
CA ASP A 17 24.93 -0.91 3.18
C ASP A 17 23.62 -0.44 3.83
N LEU A 18 22.93 0.54 3.24
CA LEU A 18 21.63 0.99 3.75
C LEU A 18 20.54 -0.05 3.49
N VAL A 19 20.58 -0.72 2.34
CA VAL A 19 19.67 -1.82 2.01
C VAL A 19 19.89 -2.99 2.98
N GLN A 20 21.15 -3.32 3.30
CA GLN A 20 21.46 -4.37 4.27
C GLN A 20 20.97 -4.01 5.68
N VAL A 21 21.15 -2.78 6.14
CA VAL A 21 20.62 -2.34 7.44
C VAL A 21 19.09 -2.46 7.48
N ALA A 22 18.39 -2.03 6.43
CA ALA A 22 16.94 -2.18 6.32
C ALA A 22 16.51 -3.64 6.39
N ARG A 23 17.19 -4.50 5.63
CA ARG A 23 16.95 -5.94 5.56
C ARG A 23 17.13 -6.60 6.93
N GLU A 24 18.25 -6.33 7.61
CA GLU A 24 18.52 -6.89 8.93
C GLU A 24 17.50 -6.44 9.98
N SER A 25 17.13 -5.16 9.97
CA SER A 25 16.09 -4.61 10.86
C SER A 25 14.76 -5.32 10.63
N ALA A 26 14.32 -5.42 9.37
CA ALA A 26 13.06 -6.07 9.03
C ALA A 26 13.03 -7.55 9.46
N LEU A 27 14.10 -8.30 9.23
CA LEU A 27 14.17 -9.71 9.61
C LEU A 27 14.19 -9.90 11.14
N ARG A 28 14.82 -8.99 11.90
CA ARG A 28 14.89 -9.08 13.36
C ARG A 28 13.63 -8.58 14.05
N TYR A 29 12.97 -7.56 13.51
CA TYR A 29 11.88 -6.86 14.18
C TYR A 29 10.52 -7.07 13.51
N LEU A 30 10.40 -6.77 12.21
CA LEU A 30 9.11 -6.84 11.51
C LEU A 30 8.67 -8.27 11.24
N ALA A 31 9.59 -9.14 10.81
CA ALA A 31 9.25 -10.51 10.41
C ALA A 31 8.61 -11.32 11.55
N PRO A 32 9.14 -11.33 12.80
CA PRO A 32 8.47 -12.02 13.90
C PRO A 32 7.07 -11.48 14.20
N ILE A 33 6.89 -10.16 14.15
CA ILE A 33 5.58 -9.52 14.40
C ILE A 33 4.58 -9.92 13.32
N ILE A 34 4.96 -9.83 12.04
CA ILE A 34 4.10 -10.21 10.91
C ILE A 34 3.77 -11.70 10.94
N ASP A 35 4.77 -12.56 11.19
CA ASP A 35 4.57 -14.01 11.23
C ASP A 35 3.62 -14.42 12.34
N SER A 36 3.68 -13.75 13.50
CA SER A 36 2.73 -13.93 14.61
C SER A 36 1.30 -13.46 14.31
N GLY A 37 1.07 -12.77 13.18
CA GLY A 37 -0.22 -12.14 12.89
C GLY A 37 -0.45 -10.86 13.70
N PHE A 38 0.63 -10.13 14.00
CA PHE A 38 0.64 -8.96 14.87
C PHE A 38 0.05 -9.25 16.26
N ASP A 39 0.54 -10.32 16.91
CA ASP A 39 0.13 -10.68 18.26
C ASP A 39 0.74 -9.72 19.31
N LEU A 40 0.26 -8.48 19.31
CA LEU A 40 0.66 -7.40 20.19
C LEU A 40 -0.55 -6.93 21.02
N PRO A 41 -0.37 -6.51 22.29
CA PRO A 41 -1.48 -6.07 23.14
C PRO A 41 -2.38 -5.04 22.47
N THR A 42 -1.77 -4.11 21.74
CA THR A 42 -2.46 -3.12 20.91
C THR A 42 -1.85 -3.12 19.52
N ILE A 43 -2.70 -3.17 18.49
CA ILE A 43 -2.28 -3.05 17.10
C ILE A 43 -3.33 -2.26 16.31
N GLN A 44 -2.86 -1.31 15.52
CA GLN A 44 -3.70 -0.44 14.70
C GLN A 44 -3.36 -0.60 13.21
N PRO A 45 -4.29 -0.29 12.30
CA PRO A 45 -4.06 -0.37 10.85
C PRO A 45 -2.82 0.37 10.36
N ASP A 46 -2.48 1.54 10.91
CA ASP A 46 -1.28 2.30 10.53
C ASP A 46 0.01 1.52 10.80
N GLY A 47 0.11 0.87 11.95
CA GLY A 47 1.26 0.04 12.30
C GLY A 47 1.43 -1.14 11.33
N VAL A 48 0.32 -1.76 10.93
CA VAL A 48 0.31 -2.85 9.95
C VAL A 48 0.70 -2.35 8.56
N ALA A 49 0.12 -1.23 8.10
CA ALA A 49 0.46 -0.60 6.82
C ALA A 49 1.94 -0.19 6.77
N SER A 50 2.46 0.36 7.88
CA SER A 50 3.87 0.73 8.01
C SER A 50 4.82 -0.47 7.94
N ALA A 51 4.47 -1.59 8.57
CA ALA A 51 5.25 -2.83 8.51
C ALA A 51 5.20 -3.44 7.11
N LEU A 52 4.01 -3.47 6.50
CA LEU A 52 3.77 -3.94 5.13
C LEU A 52 4.62 -3.15 4.13
N LEU A 53 4.59 -1.81 4.18
CA LEU A 53 5.40 -0.97 3.29
C LEU A 53 6.90 -1.30 3.42
N GLY A 54 7.40 -1.52 4.64
CA GLY A 54 8.78 -1.92 4.90
C GLY A 54 9.17 -3.19 4.15
N VAL A 55 8.38 -4.26 4.30
CA VAL A 55 8.67 -5.55 3.65
C VAL A 55 8.38 -5.52 2.15
N GLU A 56 7.38 -4.77 1.67
CA GLU A 56 7.14 -4.60 0.24
C GLU A 56 8.32 -3.92 -0.47
N ARG A 57 8.89 -2.89 0.13
CA ARG A 57 10.07 -2.22 -0.45
C ARG A 57 11.29 -3.11 -0.46
N LEU A 58 11.51 -3.86 0.61
CA LEU A 58 12.59 -4.85 0.62
C LEU A 58 12.37 -5.95 -0.41
N ALA A 59 11.14 -6.41 -0.64
CA ALA A 59 10.83 -7.37 -1.69
C ALA A 59 11.24 -6.82 -3.07
N VAL A 60 10.86 -5.57 -3.37
CA VAL A 60 11.20 -4.92 -4.64
C VAL A 60 12.70 -4.69 -4.80
N THR A 61 13.40 -4.24 -3.76
CA THR A 61 14.82 -3.86 -3.88
C THR A 61 15.77 -5.05 -3.82
N THR A 62 15.42 -6.11 -3.07
CA THR A 62 16.28 -7.30 -2.89
C THR A 62 15.90 -8.47 -3.77
N GLY A 63 14.64 -8.57 -4.20
CA GLY A 63 14.09 -9.75 -4.87
C GLY A 63 13.95 -10.98 -3.97
N GLU A 64 14.12 -10.84 -2.66
CA GLU A 64 14.02 -11.96 -1.74
C GLU A 64 12.55 -12.35 -1.48
N ARG A 65 12.20 -13.57 -1.88
CA ARG A 65 10.86 -14.16 -1.69
C ARG A 65 10.33 -14.06 -0.25
N ARG A 66 11.21 -14.09 0.76
CA ARG A 66 10.79 -13.96 2.17
C ARG A 66 10.00 -12.66 2.41
N PHE A 67 10.40 -11.56 1.78
CA PHE A 67 9.70 -10.29 1.97
C PHE A 67 8.36 -10.23 1.21
N GLU A 68 8.25 -10.91 0.08
CA GLU A 68 6.96 -11.10 -0.61
C GLU A 68 5.98 -11.86 0.28
N GLU A 69 6.43 -12.97 0.87
CA GLU A 69 5.62 -13.77 1.80
C GLU A 69 5.20 -12.93 3.01
N LEU A 70 6.13 -12.19 3.62
CA LEU A 70 5.79 -11.29 4.73
C LEU A 70 4.77 -10.23 4.32
N ALA A 71 4.88 -9.66 3.13
CA ALA A 71 3.91 -8.68 2.63
C ALA A 71 2.51 -9.30 2.45
N GLU A 72 2.41 -10.51 1.92
CA GLU A 72 1.14 -11.25 1.83
C GLU A 72 0.54 -11.50 3.21
N ARG A 73 1.36 -11.95 4.16
CA ARG A 73 0.93 -12.20 5.55
C ARG A 73 0.45 -10.93 6.24
N ALA A 74 1.15 -9.82 6.04
CA ALA A 74 0.77 -8.52 6.60
C ALA A 74 -0.56 -8.00 6.02
N ARG A 75 -0.78 -8.13 4.70
CA ARG A 75 -2.07 -7.77 4.09
C ARG A 75 -3.23 -8.64 4.61
N ALA A 76 -2.99 -9.94 4.79
CA ALA A 76 -4.02 -10.86 5.28
C ALA A 76 -4.53 -10.52 6.70
N TRP A 77 -3.81 -9.70 7.47
CA TRP A 77 -4.28 -9.21 8.76
C TRP A 77 -5.60 -8.43 8.64
N PHE A 78 -5.77 -7.64 7.57
CA PHE A 78 -7.01 -6.89 7.34
C PHE A 78 -8.23 -7.80 7.14
N ASP A 79 -8.01 -9.02 6.66
CA ASP A 79 -9.04 -10.05 6.47
C ASP A 79 -9.16 -11.01 7.68
N GLY A 80 -8.49 -10.73 8.81
CA GLY A 80 -8.62 -11.46 10.07
C GLY A 80 -7.50 -12.46 10.38
N ARG A 81 -6.33 -12.33 9.75
CA ARG A 81 -5.12 -13.10 10.11
C ARG A 81 -4.48 -12.54 11.40
N ASP A 82 -5.18 -12.71 12.51
CA ASP A 82 -4.77 -12.33 13.85
C ASP A 82 -5.32 -13.32 14.91
N ARG A 83 -5.06 -13.07 16.19
CA ARG A 83 -5.53 -13.95 17.29
C ARG A 83 -7.05 -13.97 17.46
N VAL A 84 -7.72 -12.87 17.10
CA VAL A 84 -9.16 -12.65 17.28
C VAL A 84 -9.93 -13.33 16.15
N GLY A 85 -9.31 -13.45 14.97
CA GLY A 85 -9.87 -14.11 13.80
C GLY A 85 -11.02 -13.33 13.17
N ARG A 86 -11.11 -12.03 13.43
CA ARG A 86 -12.16 -11.15 12.92
C ARG A 86 -11.59 -10.19 11.88
N PRO A 87 -12.22 -10.04 10.70
CA PRO A 87 -11.79 -9.06 9.73
C PRO A 87 -11.81 -7.64 10.30
N ILE A 88 -10.70 -6.92 10.11
CA ILE A 88 -10.58 -5.49 10.45
C ILE A 88 -11.13 -4.63 9.32
N TYR A 89 -11.04 -5.12 8.08
CA TYR A 89 -11.64 -4.50 6.91
C TYR A 89 -12.99 -5.16 6.58
N ASP A 90 -14.07 -4.39 6.73
CA ASP A 90 -15.39 -4.74 6.20
C ASP A 90 -15.43 -4.41 4.71
N ARG A 91 -15.28 -5.45 3.87
CA ARG A 91 -15.32 -5.33 2.41
C ARG A 91 -16.69 -4.91 1.87
N ALA A 92 -17.79 -5.18 2.59
CA ALA A 92 -19.13 -4.82 2.14
C ALA A 92 -19.44 -3.34 2.42
N ALA A 93 -19.05 -2.84 3.60
CA ALA A 93 -19.21 -1.44 3.96
C ALA A 93 -18.07 -0.54 3.42
N GLY A 94 -16.93 -1.13 3.04
CA GLY A 94 -15.73 -0.39 2.65
C GLY A 94 -15.09 0.35 3.83
N LYS A 95 -15.15 -0.22 5.03
CA LYS A 95 -14.71 0.41 6.28
C LYS A 95 -13.62 -0.38 6.98
N VAL A 96 -12.66 0.33 7.56
CA VAL A 96 -11.57 -0.28 8.35
C VAL A 96 -11.75 0.10 9.83
N CYS A 97 -11.74 -0.92 10.69
CA CYS A 97 -11.82 -0.74 12.14
C CYS A 97 -10.51 -0.16 12.71
N ASP A 98 -10.58 0.57 13.83
CA ASP A 98 -9.44 1.31 14.42
C ASP A 98 -8.35 0.40 15.04
N GLY A 99 -8.58 -0.91 15.06
CA GLY A 99 -7.61 -1.93 15.44
C GLY A 99 -8.08 -2.82 16.58
N ILE A 100 -7.11 -3.46 17.22
CA ILE A 100 -7.31 -4.40 18.33
C ILE A 100 -6.60 -3.88 19.55
N ASP A 101 -7.31 -3.82 20.68
CA ASP A 101 -6.74 -3.49 21.99
C ASP A 101 -7.12 -4.55 23.02
N ALA A 102 -6.13 -5.12 23.69
CA ALA A 102 -6.26 -6.24 24.63
C ALA A 102 -7.11 -7.42 24.10
N GLY A 103 -7.05 -7.68 22.79
CA GLY A 103 -7.84 -8.75 22.14
C GLY A 103 -9.28 -8.37 21.79
N VAL A 104 -9.66 -7.10 21.99
CA VAL A 104 -10.96 -6.56 21.64
C VAL A 104 -10.81 -5.70 20.37
N SER A 105 -11.61 -5.99 19.35
CA SER A 105 -11.70 -5.14 18.16
C SER A 105 -12.45 -3.85 18.49
N ASN A 106 -11.91 -2.71 18.05
CA ASN A 106 -12.59 -1.42 18.12
C ASN A 106 -13.31 -1.14 16.79
N ASP A 107 -14.64 -1.21 16.81
CA ASP A 107 -15.49 -1.04 15.63
C ASP A 107 -15.59 0.42 15.14
N HIS A 108 -14.94 1.38 15.82
CA HIS A 108 -14.75 2.72 15.28
C HIS A 108 -13.92 2.66 14.00
N SER A 109 -14.18 3.60 13.10
CA SER A 109 -13.61 3.63 11.76
C SER A 109 -13.31 5.07 11.39
N GLY A 110 -12.20 5.58 11.92
CA GLY A 110 -11.72 6.94 11.70
C GLY A 110 -11.09 7.15 10.31
N ALA A 111 -10.68 8.38 10.01
CA ALA A 111 -9.99 8.67 8.76
C ALA A 111 -8.65 7.92 8.66
N GLU A 112 -7.91 7.83 9.76
CA GLU A 112 -6.59 7.19 9.82
C GLU A 112 -6.67 5.70 9.46
N SER A 113 -7.60 4.94 10.07
CA SER A 113 -7.76 3.51 9.79
C SER A 113 -8.10 3.24 8.33
N ASN A 114 -9.01 4.05 7.76
CA ASN A 114 -9.42 3.91 6.37
C ASN A 114 -8.31 4.28 5.38
N ILE A 115 -7.52 5.32 5.68
CA ILE A 115 -6.34 5.67 4.87
C ILE A 115 -5.30 4.56 4.94
N ALA A 116 -4.99 4.05 6.13
CA ALA A 116 -4.02 2.99 6.32
C ALA A 116 -4.43 1.68 5.60
N GLY A 117 -5.70 1.28 5.71
CA GLY A 117 -6.21 0.13 4.98
C GLY A 117 -6.20 0.34 3.47
N ALA A 118 -6.55 1.54 2.99
CA ALA A 118 -6.43 1.86 1.56
C ALA A 118 -4.97 1.75 1.08
N GLN A 119 -4.00 2.28 1.83
CA GLN A 119 -2.57 2.18 1.48
C GLN A 119 -2.11 0.71 1.42
N ALA A 120 -2.54 -0.11 2.39
CA ALA A 120 -2.16 -1.52 2.44
C ALA A 120 -2.78 -2.38 1.32
N LEU A 121 -4.00 -2.04 0.89
CA LEU A 121 -4.80 -2.85 -0.03
C LEU A 121 -4.84 -2.30 -1.46
N LEU A 122 -4.37 -1.08 -1.71
CA LEU A 122 -4.38 -0.46 -3.05
C LEU A 122 -3.71 -1.34 -4.13
N PRO A 123 -2.57 -2.00 -3.89
CA PRO A 123 -1.97 -2.89 -4.90
C PRO A 123 -2.83 -4.12 -5.23
N GLU A 124 -3.68 -4.58 -4.31
CA GLU A 124 -4.68 -5.62 -4.57
C GLU A 124 -5.82 -5.06 -5.42
N LEU A 125 -6.36 -3.89 -5.05
CA LEU A 125 -7.40 -3.21 -5.81
C LEU A 125 -6.96 -2.93 -7.25
N ALA A 126 -5.72 -2.51 -7.49
CA ALA A 126 -5.21 -2.28 -8.84
C ALA A 126 -5.17 -3.56 -9.70
N ARG A 127 -5.00 -4.73 -9.09
CA ARG A 127 -5.04 -6.04 -9.79
C ARG A 127 -6.47 -6.48 -10.09
N THR A 128 -7.41 -6.26 -9.17
CA THR A 128 -8.81 -6.72 -9.28
C THR A 128 -9.72 -5.72 -9.98
N SER A 129 -9.40 -4.42 -9.99
CA SER A 129 -10.24 -3.33 -10.53
C SER A 129 -10.59 -3.47 -12.00
N ARG A 130 -9.71 -4.06 -12.82
CA ARG A 130 -10.01 -4.33 -14.24
C ARG A 130 -11.28 -5.17 -14.44
N SER A 131 -11.61 -6.04 -13.48
CA SER A 131 -12.82 -6.86 -13.51
C SER A 131 -14.06 -6.12 -12.98
N GLN A 132 -13.87 -5.04 -12.21
CA GLN A 132 -14.94 -4.30 -11.52
C GLN A 132 -15.23 -2.91 -12.09
N ALA A 133 -14.41 -2.42 -13.04
CA ALA A 133 -14.55 -1.10 -13.65
C ALA A 133 -15.98 -0.81 -14.13
N SER A 134 -16.58 -1.74 -14.88
CA SER A 134 -17.95 -1.56 -15.39
C SER A 134 -19.02 -1.58 -14.29
N ALA A 135 -18.77 -2.22 -13.14
CA ALA A 135 -19.70 -2.19 -12.01
C ALA A 135 -19.63 -0.86 -11.25
N ILE A 136 -18.41 -0.35 -11.07
CA ILE A 136 -18.15 0.97 -10.48
C ILE A 136 -18.80 2.06 -11.34
N GLU A 137 -18.60 2.03 -12.67
CA GLU A 137 -19.20 2.99 -13.61
C GLU A 137 -20.74 3.03 -13.54
N ARG A 138 -21.38 1.89 -13.23
CA ARG A 138 -22.85 1.79 -13.09
C ARG A 138 -23.37 2.27 -11.74
N GLN A 139 -22.55 2.27 -10.70
CA GLN A 139 -22.93 2.67 -9.34
C GLN A 139 -22.61 4.13 -9.03
N LEU A 140 -21.67 4.73 -9.77
CA LEU A 140 -21.49 6.17 -9.71
C LEU A 140 -22.76 6.84 -10.24
N PRO A 141 -23.35 7.82 -9.53
CA PRO A 141 -24.32 8.71 -10.17
C PRO A 141 -23.65 9.31 -11.41
N PRO A 142 -24.40 9.74 -12.45
CA PRO A 142 -23.80 10.43 -13.58
C PRO A 142 -23.08 11.68 -13.05
N LEU A 143 -21.79 11.52 -12.75
CA LEU A 143 -20.90 12.60 -12.45
C LEU A 143 -20.92 13.42 -13.73
N LEU A 144 -21.27 14.70 -13.62
CA LEU A 144 -21.06 15.70 -14.65
C LEU A 144 -19.55 15.83 -14.90
N PHE A 145 -18.91 14.79 -15.42
CA PHE A 145 -17.60 14.86 -16.03
C PHE A 145 -17.82 15.50 -17.39
N ARG A 146 -18.10 16.81 -17.38
CA ARG A 146 -17.92 17.62 -18.58
C ARG A 146 -16.42 17.64 -18.80
N ALA A 147 -15.94 16.76 -19.67
CA ALA A 147 -14.56 16.77 -20.12
C ALA A 147 -14.18 18.23 -20.45
N PRO A 148 -13.04 18.76 -19.98
CA PRO A 148 -12.62 20.09 -20.36
C PRO A 148 -12.51 20.14 -21.89
N SER A 149 -13.33 20.98 -22.50
CA SER A 149 -13.29 21.24 -23.94
C SER A 149 -12.02 22.01 -24.25
N TYR A 150 -10.95 21.31 -24.59
CA TYR A 150 -9.76 21.93 -25.16
C TYR A 150 -10.07 22.32 -26.61
N PRO A 151 -9.92 23.61 -27.00
CA PRO A 151 -10.07 24.00 -28.39
C PRO A 151 -8.99 23.33 -29.25
N SER A 152 -9.40 22.71 -30.36
CA SER A 152 -8.57 21.89 -31.25
C SER A 152 -7.54 22.65 -32.11
N SER A 153 -6.99 23.77 -31.63
CA SER A 153 -6.02 24.55 -32.41
C SER A 153 -4.84 25.03 -31.57
N ILE A 154 -3.93 24.11 -31.27
CA ILE A 154 -2.51 24.44 -31.24
C ILE A 154 -1.84 23.52 -32.25
N ARG A 155 -1.85 23.94 -33.53
CA ARG A 155 -0.88 23.42 -34.49
C ARG A 155 0.46 24.04 -34.10
N GLY A 156 1.34 23.24 -33.52
CA GLY A 156 2.74 23.60 -33.39
C GLY A 156 3.34 23.75 -34.78
N THR A 157 3.75 24.97 -35.12
CA THR A 157 4.67 25.22 -36.24
C THR A 157 6.01 24.62 -35.85
N VAL A 158 6.39 23.51 -36.48
CA VAL A 158 7.75 22.97 -36.41
C VAL A 158 8.66 23.96 -37.13
N MET A 159 9.57 24.61 -36.39
CA MET A 159 10.66 25.38 -36.96
C MET A 159 11.72 24.39 -37.48
N GLY A 160 11.98 24.44 -38.79
CA GLY A 160 13.02 23.64 -39.44
C GLY A 160 14.44 24.04 -39.00
N PRO A 161 15.46 23.21 -39.29
CA PRO A 161 16.82 23.43 -38.82
C PRO A 161 17.44 24.66 -39.49
N ALA A 162 18.24 25.40 -38.71
CA ALA A 162 18.98 26.56 -39.19
C ALA A 162 20.16 26.11 -40.06
N ASP A 163 20.21 26.58 -41.31
CA ASP A 163 21.37 26.46 -42.17
C ASP A 163 22.54 27.27 -41.60
N SER A 164 23.72 26.65 -41.62
CA SER A 164 24.99 27.24 -41.21
C SER A 164 25.60 28.05 -42.36
N ALA A 165 26.00 29.30 -42.07
CA ALA A 165 26.92 30.10 -42.87
C ALA A 165 27.87 30.84 -41.94
#